data_AF-A0A8T4XAA1-F1
#
_entry.id   AF-A0A8T4XAA1-F1
#
_cell.length_a   1.000
_cell.length_b   1.000
_cell.length_c   1.000
_cell.angle_alpha   90.00
_cell.angle_beta   90.00
_cell.angle_gamma   90.00
#
_symmetry.space_group_name_H-M   'P 1'
#
loop_
_entity.id
_entity.type
_entity.pdbx_description
1 polymer ?
#
loop_
_entity_poly.entity_id
_entity_poly.type
_entity_poly.pdbx_seq_one_letter_code
_entity_poly.pdbx_strand_id
1 'polypeptide(L)'
;MSKAYVLLSNESGTEDSVLSYLNHIESVKEAHGTFGSYDILTKLESNDEQKIQNDISHGIRKIKKISSTLTLLVNEKLSFKKITNSEKEILDKYMAQAFVIIHCNRSNELPILQELEKIPEILEADNLIGSFEIICKLAAPTYNEISDIISKKIRKIPNIKSTITLNVVGNQGFTK
;
A
#
# COMPACT_ATOMS: atom_id res chain seq x y z
N MET A 1 11.04 2.75 -12.56
CA MET A 1 11.06 3.72 -11.44
C MET A 1 10.85 2.91 -10.18
N SER A 2 11.80 2.96 -9.27
CA SER A 2 11.81 2.10 -8.09
C SER A 2 10.71 2.51 -7.13
N LYS A 3 10.13 1.51 -6.48
CA LYS A 3 8.98 1.65 -5.60
C LYS A 3 9.17 0.82 -4.33
N ALA A 4 8.72 1.37 -3.21
CA ALA A 4 8.63 0.63 -1.96
C ALA A 4 7.39 1.06 -1.18
N TYR A 5 6.84 0.15 -0.40
CA TYR A 5 5.88 0.47 0.64
C TYR A 5 6.55 0.33 2.00
N VAL A 6 6.27 1.24 2.92
CA VAL A 6 6.73 1.15 4.30
C VAL A 6 5.51 1.25 5.20
N LEU A 7 5.28 0.23 6.00
CA LEU A 7 4.26 0.20 7.02
C LEU A 7 4.92 0.60 8.33
N LEU A 8 4.27 1.51 9.05
CA LEU A 8 4.80 2.14 10.24
C LEU A 8 3.88 1.83 11.41
N SER A 9 4.47 1.53 12.56
CA SER A 9 3.79 1.65 13.84
C SER A 9 4.37 2.86 14.56
N ASN A 10 3.54 3.68 15.16
CA ASN A 10 3.92 4.88 15.88
C ASN A 10 3.30 4.92 17.29
N GLU A 11 3.75 5.87 18.10
CA GLU A 11 3.10 6.18 19.37
C GLU A 11 1.66 6.64 19.10
N SER A 12 0.67 6.14 19.86
CA SER A 12 -0.73 6.49 19.62
C SER A 12 -0.98 7.99 19.69
N GLY A 13 -1.74 8.52 18.72
CA GLY A 13 -2.07 9.95 18.64
C GLY A 13 -0.96 10.80 18.03
N THR A 14 0.04 10.20 17.39
CA THR A 14 1.12 10.91 16.69
C THR A 14 1.05 10.79 15.17
N GLU A 15 0.00 10.18 14.64
CA GLU A 15 -0.18 9.84 13.22
C GLU A 15 -0.08 11.10 12.35
N ASP A 16 -0.81 12.16 12.67
CA ASP A 16 -0.81 13.42 11.92
C ASP A 16 0.57 14.08 11.88
N SER A 17 1.33 14.00 12.97
CA SER A 17 2.69 14.53 13.02
C SER A 17 3.62 13.72 12.14
N VAL A 18 3.54 12.38 12.18
CA VAL A 18 4.35 11.50 11.34
C VAL A 18 4.01 11.71 9.86
N LEU A 19 2.72 11.78 9.51
CA LEU A 19 2.25 12.07 8.15
C LEU A 19 2.79 13.43 7.65
N SER A 20 2.77 14.46 8.48
CA SER A 20 3.36 15.77 8.15
C SER A 20 4.86 15.66 7.83
N TYR A 21 5.65 14.93 8.63
CA TYR A 21 7.06 14.69 8.32
C TYR A 21 7.26 13.92 7.02
N LEU A 22 6.48 12.86 6.79
CA LEU A 22 6.52 12.07 5.55
C LEU A 22 6.23 12.94 4.32
N ASN A 23 5.35 13.94 4.44
CA ASN A 23 5.04 14.85 3.35
C ASN A 23 6.25 15.70 2.90
N HIS A 24 7.27 15.87 3.74
CA HIS A 24 8.49 16.60 3.38
C HIS A 24 9.55 15.73 2.70
N ILE A 25 9.36 14.40 2.67
CA ILE A 25 10.26 13.49 1.99
C ILE A 25 9.84 13.39 0.52
N GLU A 26 10.72 13.79 -0.39
CA GLU A 26 10.43 13.90 -1.83
C GLU A 26 10.02 12.56 -2.48
N SER A 27 10.66 11.46 -2.07
CA SER A 27 10.35 10.13 -2.59
C SER A 27 9.00 9.61 -2.11
N VAL A 28 8.47 10.11 -0.99
CA VAL A 28 7.15 9.73 -0.49
C VAL A 28 6.08 10.38 -1.35
N LYS A 29 5.37 9.54 -2.12
CA LYS A 29 4.27 9.95 -3.02
C LYS A 29 2.90 9.73 -2.42
N GLU A 30 2.79 8.81 -1.47
CA GLU A 30 1.52 8.53 -0.80
C GLU A 30 1.80 8.16 0.65
N ALA A 31 0.99 8.66 1.57
CA ALA A 31 1.02 8.23 2.96
C ALA A 31 -0.37 8.36 3.58
N HIS A 32 -0.80 7.32 4.29
CA HIS A 32 -2.14 7.26 4.88
C HIS A 32 -2.08 6.66 6.27
N GLY A 33 -2.89 7.22 7.17
CA GLY A 33 -3.27 6.51 8.38
C GLY A 33 -4.05 5.25 8.01
N THR A 34 -3.89 4.17 8.77
CA THR A 34 -4.54 2.88 8.51
C THR A 34 -5.17 2.31 9.77
N PHE A 35 -6.27 1.57 9.60
CA PHE A 35 -6.78 0.68 10.64
C PHE A 35 -6.04 -0.66 10.58
N GLY A 36 -5.60 -1.17 11.74
CA GLY A 36 -5.02 -2.51 11.87
C GLY A 36 -3.78 -2.53 12.76
N SER A 37 -2.86 -3.44 12.47
CA SER A 37 -1.60 -3.60 13.22
C SER A 37 -0.53 -2.56 12.89
N TYR A 38 -0.77 -1.75 11.87
CA TYR A 38 0.08 -0.65 11.45
C TYR A 38 -0.75 0.61 11.42
N ASP A 39 -0.15 1.70 11.87
CA ASP A 39 -0.82 2.99 12.05
C ASP A 39 -0.74 3.81 10.77
N ILE A 40 0.34 3.68 9.99
CA ILE A 40 0.55 4.39 8.73
C ILE A 40 1.10 3.44 7.66
N LEU A 41 0.61 3.56 6.43
CA LEU A 41 1.25 3.03 5.23
C LEU A 41 1.76 4.19 4.37
N THR A 42 3.00 4.10 3.90
CA THR A 42 3.58 5.06 2.96
C THR A 42 4.16 4.36 1.72
N LYS A 43 3.95 4.97 0.55
CA LYS A 43 4.49 4.55 -0.74
C LYS A 43 5.55 5.53 -1.20
N LEU A 44 6.73 5.00 -1.51
CA LEU A 44 7.86 5.74 -2.05
C LEU A 44 8.04 5.40 -3.52
N GLU A 45 8.34 6.40 -4.34
CA GLU A 45 8.74 6.26 -5.73
C GLU A 45 9.93 7.17 -6.05
N SER A 46 10.92 6.64 -6.78
CA SER A 46 12.14 7.35 -7.17
C SER A 46 12.77 6.71 -8.40
N ASN A 47 13.47 7.49 -9.22
CA ASN A 47 14.31 6.95 -10.30
C ASN A 47 15.63 6.35 -9.79
N ASP A 48 15.92 6.54 -8.50
CA ASP A 48 17.10 6.03 -7.82
C ASP A 48 16.69 5.15 -6.63
N GLU A 49 17.01 3.87 -6.69
CA GLU A 49 16.77 2.90 -5.63
C GLU A 49 17.56 3.22 -4.36
N GLN A 50 18.79 3.74 -4.48
CA GLN A 50 19.61 4.13 -3.33
C GLN A 50 18.95 5.29 -2.58
N LYS A 51 18.34 6.23 -3.30
CA LYS A 51 17.53 7.29 -2.69
C LYS A 51 16.38 6.73 -1.85
N ILE A 52 15.65 5.71 -2.33
CA ILE A 52 14.61 5.05 -1.53
C ILE A 52 15.20 4.43 -0.27
N GLN A 53 16.27 3.66 -0.39
CA GLN A 53 16.90 3.01 0.76
C GLN A 53 17.40 4.03 1.79
N ASN A 54 17.98 5.15 1.33
CA ASN A 54 18.43 6.25 2.17
C ASN A 54 17.26 6.96 2.86
N ASP A 55 16.22 7.33 2.11
CA ASP A 55 15.04 8.02 2.63
C ASP A 55 14.32 7.14 3.67
N ILE A 56 14.31 5.82 3.51
CA ILE A 56 13.79 4.88 4.52
C ILE A 56 14.69 4.87 5.77
N SER A 57 16.00 4.70 5.60
CA SER A 57 16.93 4.44 6.70
C SER A 57 17.26 5.69 7.53
N HIS A 58 17.38 6.83 6.86
CA HIS A 58 17.81 8.10 7.45
C HIS A 58 16.70 9.15 7.51
N GLY A 59 15.65 9.02 6.71
CA GLY A 59 14.45 9.86 6.79
C GLY A 59 13.41 9.22 7.70
N ILE A 60 12.69 8.22 7.19
CA ILE A 60 11.53 7.60 7.84
C ILE A 60 11.90 7.01 9.20
N ARG A 61 12.87 6.09 9.27
CA ARG A 61 13.24 5.40 10.53
C ARG A 61 13.84 6.32 11.60
N LYS A 62 14.14 7.59 11.30
CA LYS A 62 14.66 8.58 12.25
C LYS A 62 13.58 9.47 12.86
N ILE A 63 12.34 9.36 12.40
CA ILE A 63 11.20 10.07 13.00
C ILE A 63 10.98 9.50 14.41
N LYS A 64 11.18 10.33 15.45
CA LYS A 64 11.21 9.92 16.87
C LYS A 64 9.98 9.14 17.35
N LYS A 65 8.83 9.32 16.70
CA LYS A 65 7.53 8.74 17.08
C LYS A 65 7.26 7.38 16.45
N ILE A 66 8.10 6.94 15.53
CA ILE A 66 7.97 5.62 14.90
C ILE A 66 8.62 4.58 15.80
N SER A 67 7.83 3.59 16.20
CA SER A 67 8.28 2.47 17.05
C SER A 67 8.85 1.33 16.21
N SER A 68 8.30 1.09 15.01
CA SER A 68 8.80 0.06 14.11
C SER A 68 8.40 0.32 12.65
N THR A 69 9.11 -0.33 11.72
CA THR A 69 8.80 -0.26 10.28
C THR A 69 8.87 -1.64 9.64
N LEU A 70 7.95 -1.95 8.73
CA LEU A 70 8.06 -3.06 7.78
C LEU A 70 8.22 -2.47 6.37
N THR A 71 9.29 -2.84 5.67
CA THR A 71 9.54 -2.39 4.30
C THR A 71 9.18 -3.50 3.31
N LEU A 72 8.35 -3.18 2.32
CA LEU A 72 7.97 -4.04 1.21
C LEU A 72 8.57 -3.45 -0.08
N LEU A 73 9.62 -4.09 -0.58
CA LEU A 73 10.27 -3.68 -1.83
C LEU A 73 9.50 -4.23 -3.02
N VAL A 74 9.35 -3.42 -4.06
CA VAL A 74 8.59 -3.80 -5.26
C VAL A 74 9.52 -4.29 -6.36
N ASN A 75 9.16 -5.41 -6.98
CA ASN A 75 9.75 -5.87 -8.22
C ASN A 75 9.02 -5.20 -9.41
N GLU A 76 9.64 -4.19 -9.99
CA GLU A 76 9.04 -3.35 -11.04
C GLU A 76 8.51 -4.15 -12.24
N LYS A 77 9.05 -5.33 -12.53
CA LYS A 77 8.70 -6.14 -13.71
C LYS A 77 7.27 -6.69 -13.69
N LEU A 78 6.64 -6.79 -12.51
CA LEU A 78 5.35 -7.46 -12.33
C LEU A 78 4.41 -6.55 -11.54
N SER A 79 3.86 -5.54 -12.22
CA SER A 79 3.03 -4.50 -11.61
C SER A 79 1.98 -4.00 -12.60
N PHE A 80 0.81 -3.56 -12.12
CA PHE A 80 -0.17 -2.82 -12.94
C PHE A 80 -0.81 -1.67 -12.16
N LYS A 81 -1.30 -0.67 -12.88
CA LYS A 81 -2.09 0.46 -12.35
C LYS A 81 -3.16 0.84 -13.38
N LYS A 82 -4.42 0.90 -12.95
CA LYS A 82 -5.59 1.12 -13.82
C LYS A 82 -6.09 2.56 -13.86
N ILE A 83 -5.77 3.35 -12.84
CA ILE A 83 -6.35 4.69 -12.67
C ILE A 83 -5.46 5.81 -13.21
N THR A 84 -6.11 6.80 -13.79
CA THR A 84 -5.55 8.10 -14.13
C THR A 84 -5.56 9.04 -12.93
N ASN A 85 -4.84 10.18 -13.04
CA ASN A 85 -4.79 11.17 -11.96
C ASN A 85 -6.16 11.82 -11.68
N SER A 86 -7.01 12.01 -12.70
CA SER A 86 -8.35 12.60 -12.53
C SER A 86 -9.32 11.66 -11.81
N GLU A 87 -9.23 10.35 -12.04
CA GLU A 87 -10.08 9.37 -11.35
C GLU A 87 -9.66 9.23 -9.89
N LYS A 88 -8.36 9.39 -9.59
CA LYS A 88 -7.81 9.29 -8.24
C LYS A 88 -8.44 10.29 -7.28
N GLU A 89 -8.64 11.55 -7.69
CA GLU A 89 -9.23 12.59 -6.84
C GLU A 89 -10.67 12.25 -6.41
N ILE A 90 -11.47 11.69 -7.33
CA ILE A 90 -12.85 11.28 -7.06
C ILE A 90 -12.86 10.11 -6.06
N LEU A 91 -11.99 9.11 -6.27
CA LEU A 91 -11.87 7.97 -5.38
C LEU A 91 -11.43 8.39 -3.97
N ASP A 92 -10.41 9.25 -3.88
CA ASP A 92 -9.88 9.75 -2.61
C ASP A 92 -10.94 10.52 -1.80
N LYS A 93 -11.87 11.19 -2.47
CA LYS A 93 -12.91 12.00 -1.81
C LYS A 93 -14.16 11.21 -1.41
N TYR A 94 -14.55 10.20 -2.18
CA TYR A 94 -15.88 9.58 -2.05
C TYR A 94 -15.88 8.07 -1.80
N MET A 95 -14.72 7.41 -1.85
CA MET A 95 -14.62 5.95 -1.71
C MET A 95 -13.76 5.57 -0.50
N ALA A 96 -14.14 4.48 0.15
CA ALA A 96 -13.26 3.79 1.07
C ALA A 96 -12.11 3.14 0.28
N GLN A 97 -10.92 3.09 0.88
CA GLN A 97 -9.73 2.51 0.27
C GLN A 97 -9.05 1.53 1.21
N ALA A 98 -8.38 0.53 0.63
CA ALA A 98 -7.53 -0.38 1.39
C ALA A 98 -6.33 -0.82 0.57
N PHE A 99 -5.24 -1.09 1.27
CA PHE A 99 -4.14 -1.88 0.77
C PHE A 99 -4.27 -3.32 1.29
N VAL A 100 -4.09 -4.30 0.41
CA VAL A 100 -4.16 -5.71 0.75
C VAL A 100 -2.83 -6.35 0.38
N ILE A 101 -2.12 -6.82 1.39
CA ILE A 101 -0.91 -7.62 1.22
C ILE A 101 -1.34 -9.07 1.14
N ILE A 102 -0.87 -9.77 0.10
CA ILE A 102 -1.27 -11.12 -0.24
C ILE A 102 -0.06 -12.02 -0.03
N HIS A 103 -0.29 -13.10 0.73
CA HIS A 103 0.64 -14.22 0.81
C HIS A 103 0.15 -15.35 -0.08
N CYS A 104 0.99 -15.85 -0.98
CA CYS A 104 0.64 -16.92 -1.91
C CYS A 104 1.69 -18.04 -1.99
N ASN A 105 1.38 -19.09 -2.74
CA ASN A 105 2.39 -20.06 -3.14
C ASN A 105 3.43 -19.38 -4.04
N ARG A 106 4.72 -19.65 -3.82
CA ARG A 106 5.80 -19.12 -4.67
C ARG A 106 5.55 -19.45 -6.15
N SER A 107 6.01 -18.56 -7.03
CA SER A 107 5.90 -18.72 -8.49
C SER A 107 4.46 -18.65 -9.03
N ASN A 108 3.49 -18.21 -8.23
CA ASN A 108 2.11 -17.97 -8.64
C ASN A 108 1.77 -16.47 -8.70
N GLU A 109 2.76 -15.59 -8.59
CA GLU A 109 2.54 -14.15 -8.49
C GLU A 109 1.95 -13.60 -9.79
N LEU A 110 2.49 -14.00 -10.94
CA LEU A 110 2.00 -13.59 -12.26
C LEU A 110 0.52 -13.97 -12.51
N PRO A 111 0.08 -15.24 -12.39
CA PRO A 111 -1.33 -15.58 -12.61
C PRO A 111 -2.26 -14.89 -11.60
N ILE A 112 -1.82 -14.70 -10.35
CA ILE A 112 -2.61 -13.96 -9.35
C ILE A 112 -2.77 -12.49 -9.77
N LEU A 113 -1.70 -11.83 -10.23
CA LEU A 113 -1.76 -10.45 -10.72
C LEU A 113 -2.72 -10.32 -11.90
N GLN A 114 -2.73 -11.28 -12.83
CA GLN A 114 -3.67 -11.29 -13.96
C GLN A 114 -5.13 -11.44 -13.51
N GLU A 115 -5.41 -12.23 -12.46
CA GLU A 115 -6.75 -12.32 -11.89
C GLU A 115 -7.16 -11.04 -11.14
N LEU A 116 -6.23 -10.44 -10.39
CA LEU A 116 -6.46 -9.14 -9.72
C LEU A 116 -6.74 -8.02 -10.73
N GLU A 117 -6.08 -8.04 -11.90
CA GLU A 117 -6.30 -7.07 -12.96
C GLU A 117 -7.73 -7.13 -13.53
N LYS A 118 -8.39 -8.29 -13.49
CA LYS A 118 -9.77 -8.45 -13.96
C LYS A 118 -10.81 -7.92 -12.96
N ILE A 119 -10.43 -7.68 -11.70
CA ILE A 119 -11.35 -7.17 -10.67
C ILE A 119 -11.43 -5.63 -10.79
N PRO A 120 -12.59 -5.05 -11.13
CA PRO A 120 -12.71 -3.60 -11.38
C PRO A 120 -12.29 -2.73 -10.19
N GLU A 121 -12.55 -3.18 -8.97
CA GLU A 121 -12.28 -2.41 -7.75
C GLU A 121 -10.78 -2.34 -7.38
N ILE A 122 -9.95 -3.21 -7.97
CA ILE A 122 -8.49 -3.17 -7.78
C ILE A 122 -7.90 -2.08 -8.67
N LEU A 123 -7.30 -1.05 -8.06
CA LEU A 123 -6.74 0.12 -8.73
C LEU A 123 -5.30 -0.10 -9.19
N GLU A 124 -4.50 -0.79 -8.37
CA GLU A 124 -3.12 -1.15 -8.68
C GLU A 124 -2.69 -2.40 -7.90
N ALA A 125 -1.70 -3.10 -8.42
CA ALA A 125 -1.03 -4.18 -7.70
C ALA A 125 0.45 -4.25 -8.10
N ASP A 126 1.28 -4.62 -7.13
CA ASP A 126 2.73 -4.71 -7.26
C ASP A 126 3.20 -6.06 -6.71
N ASN A 127 4.08 -6.74 -7.45
CA ASN A 127 4.82 -7.88 -6.93
C ASN A 127 5.89 -7.40 -5.94
N LEU A 128 6.00 -8.09 -4.82
CA LEU A 128 6.92 -7.78 -3.74
C LEU A 128 8.16 -8.69 -3.75
N ILE A 129 9.24 -8.19 -3.15
CA ILE A 129 10.46 -8.93 -2.87
C ILE A 129 10.53 -9.17 -1.36
N GLY A 130 10.69 -10.43 -0.94
CA GLY A 130 10.92 -10.80 0.45
C GLY A 130 9.86 -11.77 0.98
N SER A 131 9.33 -11.48 2.18
CA SER A 131 8.44 -12.38 2.93
C SER A 131 6.98 -12.36 2.48
N PHE A 132 6.63 -11.42 1.60
CA PHE A 132 5.30 -11.28 1.01
C PHE A 132 5.45 -11.22 -0.51
N GLU A 133 4.41 -11.63 -1.23
CA GLU A 133 4.49 -11.79 -2.67
C GLU A 133 3.79 -10.67 -3.44
N ILE A 134 2.63 -10.17 -2.99
CA ILE A 134 1.88 -9.12 -3.70
C ILE A 134 1.31 -8.11 -2.71
N ILE A 135 1.25 -6.84 -3.12
CA ILE A 135 0.37 -5.82 -2.51
C ILE A 135 -0.55 -5.26 -3.58
N CYS A 136 -1.83 -5.08 -3.26
CA CYS A 136 -2.76 -4.39 -4.14
C CYS A 136 -3.53 -3.29 -3.40
N LYS A 137 -3.90 -2.24 -4.13
CA LYS A 137 -4.76 -1.15 -3.67
C LYS A 137 -6.13 -1.32 -4.29
N LEU A 138 -7.18 -1.20 -3.48
CA LEU A 138 -8.56 -1.22 -3.97
C LEU A 138 -9.38 -0.07 -3.39
N ALA A 139 -10.45 0.29 -4.09
CA ALA A 139 -11.44 1.24 -3.64
C ALA A 139 -12.86 0.70 -3.84
N ALA A 140 -13.75 1.04 -2.91
CA ALA A 140 -15.17 0.75 -2.99
C ALA A 140 -15.97 1.82 -2.23
N PRO A 141 -17.29 1.95 -2.41
CA PRO A 141 -18.07 2.98 -1.72
C PRO A 141 -17.98 2.87 -0.18
N THR A 142 -17.83 1.67 0.36
CA THR A 142 -17.76 1.42 1.81
C THR A 142 -16.72 0.37 2.20
N TYR A 143 -16.29 0.38 3.47
CA TYR A 143 -15.42 -0.68 4.02
C TYR A 143 -16.08 -2.07 4.03
N ASN A 144 -17.42 -2.13 4.10
CA ASN A 144 -18.14 -3.40 4.00
C ASN A 144 -18.00 -4.01 2.60
N GLU A 145 -18.09 -3.18 1.55
CA GLU A 145 -17.85 -3.62 0.18
C GLU A 145 -16.39 -4.03 -0.04
N ILE A 146 -15.43 -3.33 0.57
CA ILE A 146 -14.02 -3.77 0.61
C ILE A 146 -13.90 -5.18 1.20
N SER A 147 -14.54 -5.44 2.34
CA SER A 147 -14.54 -6.76 2.99
C SER A 147 -15.15 -7.84 2.08
N ASP A 148 -16.24 -7.51 1.38
CA ASP A 148 -16.88 -8.39 0.42
C ASP A 148 -15.98 -8.69 -0.79
N ILE A 149 -15.33 -7.69 -1.36
CA ILE A 149 -14.38 -7.85 -2.47
C ILE A 149 -13.22 -8.76 -2.05
N ILE A 150 -12.66 -8.53 -0.85
CA ILE A 150 -11.55 -9.35 -0.34
C ILE A 150 -11.99 -10.80 -0.13
N SER A 151 -13.13 -11.02 0.55
CA SER A 151 -13.58 -12.36 0.94
C SER A 151 -14.16 -13.18 -0.22
N LYS A 152 -14.87 -12.53 -1.15
CA LYS A 152 -15.59 -13.18 -2.25
C LYS A 152 -14.81 -13.20 -3.56
N LYS A 153 -13.92 -12.23 -3.80
CA LYS A 153 -13.11 -12.15 -5.03
C LYS A 153 -11.64 -12.50 -4.76
N ILE A 154 -10.93 -11.70 -3.95
CA ILE A 154 -9.47 -11.84 -3.77
C ILE A 154 -9.12 -13.20 -3.16
N ARG A 155 -9.64 -13.54 -1.98
CA ARG A 155 -9.31 -14.81 -1.27
C ARG A 155 -9.81 -16.07 -2.00
N LYS A 156 -10.56 -15.93 -3.09
CA LYS A 156 -11.01 -17.04 -3.93
C LYS A 156 -10.07 -17.31 -5.11
N ILE A 157 -9.14 -16.39 -5.40
CA ILE A 157 -8.11 -16.61 -6.41
C ILE A 157 -7.23 -17.80 -5.97
N PRO A 158 -7.04 -18.82 -6.83
CA PRO A 158 -6.19 -19.96 -6.51
C PRO A 158 -4.79 -19.54 -6.06
N ASN A 159 -4.19 -20.35 -5.18
CA ASN A 159 -2.83 -20.15 -4.64
C ASN A 159 -2.65 -19.01 -3.64
N ILE A 160 -3.67 -18.19 -3.39
CA ILE A 160 -3.64 -17.26 -2.24
C ILE A 160 -3.84 -18.06 -0.95
N LYS A 161 -2.92 -17.86 0.01
CA LYS A 161 -2.95 -18.51 1.32
C LYS A 161 -3.61 -17.62 2.37
N SER A 162 -3.24 -16.35 2.39
CA SER A 162 -3.73 -15.39 3.36
C SER A 162 -3.58 -13.96 2.85
N THR A 163 -4.25 -13.04 3.52
CA THR A 163 -4.22 -11.61 3.20
C THR A 163 -4.14 -10.79 4.48
N ILE A 164 -3.37 -9.70 4.47
CA ILE A 164 -3.39 -8.65 5.48
C ILE A 164 -4.04 -7.42 4.86
N THR A 165 -5.00 -6.81 5.54
CA THR A 165 -5.74 -5.65 5.04
C THR A 165 -5.41 -4.43 5.88
N LEU A 166 -5.07 -3.33 5.21
CA LEU A 166 -4.81 -2.02 5.79
C LEU A 166 -5.86 -1.06 5.22
N ASN A 167 -6.93 -0.84 5.99
CA ASN A 167 -7.99 0.08 5.58
C ASN A 167 -7.49 1.51 5.78
N VAL A 168 -7.53 2.33 4.73
CA VAL A 168 -7.08 3.73 4.76
C VAL A 168 -8.07 4.56 5.56
N VAL A 169 -7.56 5.42 6.45
CA VAL A 169 -8.32 6.44 7.18
C VAL A 169 -8.47 7.66 6.26
N GLY A 170 -9.67 7.88 5.74
CA GLY A 170 -9.90 8.82 4.63
C GLY A 170 -9.50 10.28 4.89
N ASN A 171 -9.48 10.73 6.14
CA ASN A 171 -9.10 12.09 6.54
C ASN A 171 -7.67 12.21 7.08
N GLN A 172 -6.86 11.15 7.01
CA GLN A 172 -5.46 11.15 7.47
C GLN A 172 -4.54 10.66 6.36
N GLY A 173 -3.92 11.59 5.65
CA GLY A 173 -2.92 11.25 4.65
C GLY A 173 -2.81 12.25 3.50
N PHE A 174 -2.04 11.87 2.49
CA PHE A 174 -1.86 12.62 1.27
C PHE A 174 -1.45 11.71 0.10
N THR A 175 -1.70 12.21 -1.11
CA THR A 175 -1.13 11.73 -2.36
C THR A 175 -0.47 12.92 -3.08
N LYS A 176 0.71 12.73 -3.70
CA LYS A 176 1.40 13.68 -4.57
C LYS A 176 1.50 13.20 -6.01
#